data_AF-A0A4Q3TZN9-F1
#
_entry.id   AF-A0A4Q3TZN9-F1
#
_cell.length_a   1.000
_cell.length_b   1.000
_cell.length_c   1.000
_cell.angle_alpha   90.00
_cell.angle_beta   90.00
_cell.angle_gamma   90.00
#
_symmetry.space_group_name_H-M   'P 1'
#
loop_
_entity.id
_entity.type
_entity.pdbx_description
1 polymer ?
#
loop_
_entity_poly.entity_id
_entity_poly.type
_entity_poly.pdbx_seq_one_letter_code
_entity_poly.pdbx_strand_id
1 'polypeptide(L)'
;MSRYAPILILVCGLALAGCVGMKYPMLTTLSAVDAGAMTCSRLHDQRLVAEDTAQQITLIAQGGRPRFSQRPVLYSTARPDAERAAQARLSVIEAALLAKGCSPDGNRSGAA
;
A
#
# COMPACT_ATOMS: atom_id res chain seq x y z
N MET A 1 -3.36 -50.84 -20.70
CA MET A 1 -2.46 -50.05 -19.83
C MET A 1 -2.25 -48.68 -20.46
N SER A 2 -2.93 -47.62 -20.00
CA SER A 2 -2.39 -46.24 -20.05
C SER A 2 -3.28 -45.24 -19.30
N ARG A 3 -2.81 -44.91 -18.09
CA ARG A 3 -2.73 -43.59 -17.44
C ARG A 3 -4.04 -42.78 -17.24
N TYR A 4 -4.57 -42.97 -16.03
CA TYR A 4 -5.36 -41.99 -15.29
C TYR A 4 -4.64 -40.63 -15.24
N ALA A 5 -5.26 -39.59 -15.78
CA ALA A 5 -4.90 -38.20 -15.51
C ALA A 5 -5.89 -37.68 -14.46
N PRO A 6 -5.46 -37.35 -13.23
CA PRO A 6 -6.34 -36.68 -12.29
C PRO A 6 -6.43 -35.23 -12.75
N ILE A 7 -7.59 -34.88 -13.33
CA ILE A 7 -7.99 -33.52 -13.58
C ILE A 7 -8.15 -32.84 -12.22
N LEU A 8 -7.06 -32.19 -11.79
CA LEU A 8 -6.98 -31.31 -10.65
C LEU A 8 -7.70 -30.00 -11.02
N ILE A 9 -9.03 -30.05 -11.16
CA ILE A 9 -9.84 -28.83 -11.20
C ILE A 9 -9.79 -28.26 -9.79
N LEU A 10 -8.85 -27.34 -9.65
CA LEU A 10 -8.72 -26.36 -8.59
C LEU A 10 -10.12 -25.83 -8.29
N VAL A 11 -10.72 -26.32 -7.21
CA VAL A 11 -11.96 -25.79 -6.64
C VAL A 11 -11.60 -24.39 -6.16
N CYS A 12 -11.73 -23.42 -7.06
CA CYS A 12 -11.69 -22.02 -6.75
C CYS A 12 -13.01 -21.72 -6.01
N GLY A 13 -13.04 -22.12 -4.74
CA GLY A 13 -14.10 -21.85 -3.80
C GLY A 13 -14.23 -20.34 -3.67
N LEU A 14 -15.03 -19.74 -4.55
CA LEU A 14 -15.62 -18.43 -4.36
C LEU A 14 -16.55 -18.54 -3.16
N ALA A 15 -15.96 -18.48 -1.97
CA ALA A 15 -16.65 -18.21 -0.74
C ALA A 15 -17.23 -16.79 -0.85
N LEU A 16 -18.41 -16.70 -1.44
CA LEU A 16 -19.35 -15.59 -1.31
C LEU A 16 -19.89 -15.62 0.13
N ALA A 17 -19.00 -15.44 1.10
CA ALA A 17 -19.40 -15.09 2.45
C ALA A 17 -19.85 -13.63 2.37
N GLY A 18 -21.14 -13.40 2.65
CA GLY A 18 -21.68 -12.07 2.84
C GLY A 18 -20.90 -11.36 3.94
N CYS A 19 -19.99 -10.48 3.56
CA CYS A 19 -19.25 -9.65 4.50
C CYS A 19 -19.90 -8.27 4.50
N VAL A 20 -20.25 -7.78 5.68
CA VAL A 20 -20.23 -6.35 5.96
C VAL A 20 -18.91 -5.84 5.37
N GLY A 21 -18.98 -5.10 4.26
CA GLY A 21 -17.82 -4.87 3.40
C GLY A 21 -16.68 -4.25 4.20
N MET A 22 -15.63 -5.03 4.46
CA MET A 22 -14.42 -4.55 5.10
C MET A 22 -13.88 -3.41 4.23
N LYS A 23 -13.77 -2.22 4.82
CA LYS A 23 -13.26 -1.04 4.13
C LYS A 23 -11.78 -0.91 4.46
N TYR A 24 -10.96 -0.89 3.41
CA TYR A 24 -9.53 -0.70 3.48
C TYR A 24 -9.21 0.76 3.15
N PRO A 25 -8.37 1.45 3.93
CA PRO A 25 -7.92 2.80 3.59
C PRO A 25 -7.18 2.78 2.25
N MET A 26 -7.42 3.77 1.41
CA MET A 26 -6.76 3.92 0.11
C MET A 26 -6.09 5.28 0.02
N LEU A 27 -4.81 5.29 -0.34
CA LEU A 27 -4.09 6.52 -0.63
C LEU A 27 -4.43 7.00 -2.03
N THR A 28 -4.57 8.32 -2.18
CA THR A 28 -4.62 8.93 -3.50
C THR A 28 -3.31 8.72 -4.24
N THR A 29 -3.34 8.75 -5.56
CA THR A 29 -2.13 8.69 -6.38
C THR A 29 -1.26 9.92 -6.11
N LEU A 30 0.02 9.72 -5.81
CA LEU A 30 1.02 10.78 -5.76
C LEU A 30 1.78 10.77 -7.09
N SER A 31 1.81 11.90 -7.81
CA SER A 31 2.57 11.97 -9.05
C SER A 31 4.07 12.08 -8.78
N ALA A 32 4.88 11.58 -9.71
CA ALA A 32 6.34 11.71 -9.61
C ALA A 32 6.81 13.17 -9.65
N VAL A 33 6.09 14.04 -10.36
CA VAL A 33 6.38 15.49 -10.43
C VAL A 33 6.12 16.14 -9.07
N ASP A 34 4.98 15.85 -8.44
CA ASP A 34 4.65 16.39 -7.12
C ASP A 34 5.62 15.90 -6.05
N ALA A 35 5.97 14.61 -6.07
CA ALA A 35 6.97 14.04 -5.17
C ALA A 35 8.36 14.67 -5.39
N GLY A 36 8.73 14.91 -6.65
CA GLY A 36 9.98 15.58 -7.02
C GLY A 36 10.05 17.04 -6.54
N ALA A 37 8.92 17.71 -6.32
CA ALA A 37 8.88 19.06 -5.77
C ALA A 37 8.96 19.10 -4.22
N MET A 38 8.74 17.98 -3.53
CA MET A 38 8.75 17.93 -2.07
C MET A 38 10.16 18.04 -1.46
N THR A 39 10.23 18.45 -0.19
CA THR A 39 11.46 18.39 0.61
C THR A 39 11.74 16.96 1.08
N CYS A 40 12.98 16.65 1.46
CA CYS A 40 13.34 15.33 2.00
C CYS A 40 12.50 14.98 3.25
N SER A 41 12.30 15.94 4.16
CA SER A 41 11.45 15.75 5.35
C SER A 41 10.01 15.43 4.99
N ARG A 42 9.45 16.14 4.00
CA ARG A 42 8.07 15.91 3.57
C ARG A 42 7.90 14.59 2.84
N LEU A 43 8.90 14.16 2.05
CA LEU A 43 8.91 12.82 1.45
C LEU A 43 8.97 11.73 2.52
N HIS A 44 9.77 11.92 3.58
CA HIS A 44 9.82 11.01 4.72
C HIS A 44 8.47 10.94 5.46
N ASP A 45 7.84 12.07 5.75
CA ASP A 45 6.49 12.09 6.35
C ASP A 45 5.47 11.35 5.47
N GLN A 46 5.53 11.54 4.15
CA GLN A 46 4.66 10.84 3.20
C GLN A 46 4.93 9.33 3.18
N ARG A 47 6.20 8.92 3.33
CA ARG A 47 6.59 7.52 3.44
C ARG A 47 5.98 6.88 4.69
N LEU A 48 6.14 7.51 5.85
CA LEU A 48 5.56 7.03 7.12
C LEU A 48 4.05 6.85 7.03
N VAL A 49 3.35 7.79 6.40
CA VAL A 49 1.91 7.69 6.16
C VAL A 49 1.56 6.51 5.26
N ALA A 50 2.35 6.29 4.21
CA ALA A 50 2.10 5.19 3.28
C ALA A 50 2.39 3.81 3.90
N GLU A 51 3.44 3.71 4.71
CA GLU A 51 3.77 2.51 5.49
C GLU A 51 2.71 2.19 6.54
N ASP A 52 2.28 3.19 7.33
CA ASP A 52 1.18 3.04 8.31
C ASP A 52 -0.11 2.57 7.63
N THR A 53 -0.43 3.13 6.45
CA THR A 53 -1.59 2.72 5.67
C THR A 53 -1.48 1.25 5.24
N ALA A 54 -0.32 0.82 4.75
CA ALA A 54 -0.09 -0.58 4.36
C ALA A 54 -0.22 -1.55 5.56
N GLN A 55 0.31 -1.15 6.73
CA GLN A 55 0.15 -1.92 7.97
C GLN A 55 -1.31 -2.00 8.41
N GLN A 56 -2.05 -0.89 8.29
CA GLN A 56 -3.48 -0.86 8.60
C GLN A 56 -4.30 -1.75 7.67
N ILE A 57 -4.02 -1.76 6.35
CA ILE A 57 -4.67 -2.67 5.40
C ILE A 57 -4.45 -4.13 5.83
N THR A 58 -3.21 -4.47 6.19
CA THR A 58 -2.83 -5.81 6.66
C THR A 58 -3.56 -6.18 7.94
N LEU A 59 -3.61 -5.26 8.92
CA LEU A 59 -4.30 -5.47 10.19
C LEU A 59 -5.80 -5.69 10.00
N ILE A 60 -6.46 -4.89 9.16
CA ILE A 60 -7.87 -5.07 8.82
C ILE A 60 -8.06 -6.43 8.14
N ALA A 61 -7.19 -6.81 7.21
CA ALA A 61 -7.27 -8.10 6.52
C ALA A 61 -7.15 -9.31 7.47
N GLN A 62 -6.46 -9.15 8.61
CA GLN A 62 -6.33 -10.16 9.66
C GLN A 62 -7.51 -10.16 10.66
N GLY A 63 -8.55 -9.34 10.44
CA GLY A 63 -9.69 -9.20 11.35
C GLY A 63 -9.44 -8.21 12.49
N GLY A 64 -8.35 -7.45 12.45
CA GLY A 64 -8.06 -6.37 13.38
C GLY A 64 -9.00 -5.18 13.20
N ARG A 65 -9.14 -4.35 14.25
CA ARG A 65 -10.00 -3.17 14.19
C ARG A 65 -9.33 -2.04 13.40
N PRO A 66 -10.02 -1.43 12.42
CA PRO A 66 -9.50 -0.26 11.72
C PRO A 66 -9.25 0.88 12.70
N ARG A 67 -8.06 1.47 12.66
CA ARG A 67 -7.76 2.73 13.35
C ARG A 67 -8.09 3.87 12.40
N PHE A 68 -9.31 4.38 12.45
CA PHE A 68 -9.72 5.54 11.67
C PHE A 68 -9.09 6.84 12.21
N SER A 69 -7.75 6.90 12.27
CA SER A 69 -7.00 8.12 12.58
C SER A 69 -6.91 8.97 11.32
N GLN A 70 -7.95 9.77 11.07
CA GLN A 70 -7.98 11.04 10.31
C GLN A 70 -7.17 11.24 9.01
N ARG A 71 -6.74 10.20 8.27
CA ARG A 71 -5.91 10.42 7.05
C ARG A 71 -6.28 9.68 5.76
N PRO A 72 -7.23 8.73 5.69
CA PRO A 72 -7.67 8.21 4.40
C PRO A 72 -8.73 9.13 3.78
N VAL A 73 -8.40 9.75 2.64
CA VAL A 73 -9.37 10.50 1.82
C VAL A 73 -10.33 9.55 1.11
N LEU A 74 -9.91 8.29 0.89
CA LEU A 74 -10.64 7.27 0.16
C LEU A 74 -10.57 5.91 0.87
N TYR A 75 -11.55 5.07 0.59
CA TYR A 75 -11.62 3.69 1.07
C TYR A 75 -12.01 2.75 -0.07
N SER A 76 -11.38 1.58 -0.14
CA SER A 76 -11.72 0.51 -1.07
C SER A 76 -12.36 -0.66 -0.32
N THR A 77 -13.32 -1.34 -0.94
CA THR A 77 -13.84 -2.62 -0.46
C THR A 77 -12.99 -3.80 -0.94
N ALA A 78 -12.10 -3.57 -1.90
CA ALA A 78 -11.15 -4.55 -2.41
C ALA A 78 -9.76 -4.31 -1.78
N ARG A 79 -9.34 -5.24 -0.91
CA ARG A 79 -7.98 -5.27 -0.35
C ARG A 79 -6.87 -5.12 -1.40
N PRO A 80 -6.84 -5.89 -2.50
CA PRO A 80 -5.73 -5.82 -3.45
C PRO A 80 -5.59 -4.44 -4.11
N ASP A 81 -6.68 -3.71 -4.29
CA ASP A 81 -6.64 -2.36 -4.86
C ASP A 81 -6.05 -1.35 -3.87
N ALA A 82 -6.41 -1.47 -2.59
CA ALA A 82 -5.84 -0.65 -1.53
C ALA A 82 -4.33 -0.93 -1.34
N GLU A 83 -3.93 -2.20 -1.36
CA GLU A 83 -2.51 -2.61 -1.28
C GLU A 83 -1.71 -2.06 -2.46
N ARG A 84 -2.23 -2.21 -3.68
CA ARG A 84 -1.59 -1.70 -4.90
C ARG A 84 -1.42 -0.18 -4.85
N ALA A 85 -2.43 0.55 -4.37
CA ALA A 85 -2.33 2.00 -4.23
C ALA A 85 -1.28 2.44 -3.20
N ALA A 86 -1.21 1.74 -2.06
CA ALA A 86 -0.19 2.01 -1.04
C ALA A 86 1.23 1.73 -1.58
N GLN A 87 1.43 0.59 -2.24
CA GLN A 87 2.72 0.21 -2.84
C GLN A 87 3.14 1.16 -3.96
N ALA A 88 2.21 1.57 -4.84
CA ALA A 88 2.49 2.52 -5.91
C ALA A 88 2.92 3.89 -5.36
N ARG A 89 2.36 4.32 -4.23
CA ARG A 89 2.77 5.56 -3.59
C ARG A 89 4.14 5.44 -2.93
N LEU A 90 4.42 4.33 -2.26
CA LEU A 90 5.74 4.06 -1.67
C LEU A 90 6.84 4.08 -2.74
N SER A 91 6.64 3.41 -3.87
CA SER A 91 7.65 3.37 -4.94
C SER A 91 7.94 4.76 -5.53
N VAL A 92 6.93 5.61 -5.68
CA VAL A 92 7.12 7.01 -6.12
C VAL A 92 7.92 7.82 -5.10
N ILE A 93 7.61 7.65 -3.80
CA ILE A 93 8.32 8.37 -2.73
C ILE A 93 9.77 7.91 -2.63
N GLU A 94 10.02 6.60 -2.69
CA GLU A 94 11.37 6.02 -2.69
C GLU A 94 12.20 6.52 -3.88
N ALA A 95 11.62 6.51 -5.09
CA ALA A 95 12.27 7.06 -6.27
C ALA A 95 12.62 8.55 -6.10
N ALA A 96 11.72 9.34 -5.50
CA ALA A 96 11.96 10.77 -5.25
C ALA A 96 13.04 11.01 -4.17
N LEU A 97 13.08 10.19 -3.12
CA LEU A 97 14.12 10.23 -2.08
C LEU A 97 15.49 9.92 -2.68
N LEU A 98 15.59 8.87 -3.50
CA LEU A 98 16.81 8.47 -4.19
C LEU A 98 17.27 9.56 -5.17
N ALA A 99 16.37 10.09 -6.02
CA ALA A 99 16.70 11.12 -6.98
C ALA A 99 17.21 12.43 -6.34
N LYS A 100 16.77 12.74 -5.12
CA LYS A 100 17.22 13.92 -4.36
C LYS A 100 18.46 13.68 -3.49
N GLY A 101 18.93 12.44 -3.36
CA GLY A 101 19.97 12.09 -2.40
C GLY A 101 19.53 12.29 -0.95
N CYS A 102 18.27 12.06 -0.65
CA CYS A 102 17.77 12.06 0.73
C CYS A 102 18.11 10.72 1.40
N SER A 103 18.50 10.77 2.67
CA SER A 103 18.55 9.62 3.57
C SER A 103 17.13 9.04 3.74
N PRO A 104 16.99 7.72 3.96
CA PRO A 104 15.70 7.11 4.32
C PRO A 104 14.97 7.79 5.48
N ASP A 105 15.70 8.48 6.36
CA ASP A 105 15.18 9.22 7.52
C ASP A 105 14.73 10.66 7.20
N GLY A 106 14.77 11.09 5.93
CA GLY A 106 14.31 12.42 5.52
C GLY A 106 15.34 13.55 5.64
N ASN A 107 16.57 13.26 6.01
CA ASN A 107 17.69 14.21 5.97
C ASN A 107 18.37 14.20 4.60
N ARG A 108 18.93 15.32 4.14
CA ARG A 108 19.75 15.32 2.91
C ARG A 108 21.08 14.62 3.19
N SER A 109 21.39 13.57 2.46
CA SER A 109 22.69 12.89 2.52
C SER A 109 23.72 13.74 1.78
N GLY A 110 24.31 14.73 2.46
CA GLY A 110 25.31 15.61 1.83
C GLY A 110 25.55 16.95 2.52
N ALA A 111 25.51 17.00 3.85
CA ALA A 111 26.12 18.09 4.62
C ALA A 111 27.34 17.52 5.36
N ALA A 112 28.44 17.37 4.63
CA ALA A 112 29.80 17.21 5.14
C ALA A 112 30.72 18.09 4.29
#